data_AF-A0A8S1NRZ9-F1
#
_entry.id   AF-A0A8S1NRZ9-F1
#
_cell.length_a   1.000
_cell.length_b   1.000
_cell.length_c   1.000
_cell.angle_alpha   90.00
_cell.angle_beta   90.00
_cell.angle_gamma   90.00
#
_symmetry.space_group_name_H-M   'P 1'
#
loop_
_entity.id
_entity.type
_entity.pdbx_description
1 polymer ?
#
loop_
_entity_poly.entity_id
_entity_poly.type
_entity_poly.pdbx_seq_one_letter_code
_entity_poly.pdbx_strand_id
1 'polypeptide(L)'
;MESLKLSKSEVKECLRISKSEFIEQINLDCSGCISALKDYITFNRKDKYININSEISLNDDLINSQKISKILAKLQSYGEQTQSIISSIFKKSAPLNNKKRCQLHSLKQIPEINIQEHVHYICNEIVEENENCIIQEKEFDYHLQNYLKTKKFCPSCKENIQAAFKHFKLQIPQPDCACSIICFIKYDHLKNEIIIPYDAILLNALLNKAQIQPFYQHASTKEDAQEELLICVGLLIKDKLTYLFREHQSKQFIKYTFYQQIGDIFSKRLENCNKLKEGYQSKLEELEQYLMKEDEQKDKQRKKRQLKRKKRKEQQLSSDGSVRTNYLQESSRLSISPSNSEKNLLKSFGWQGSPSVSPQTRKELEILQKEHLKEINNRRKQLREQTKQCWCEWCHHHKQKSQ
;
A
#
# COMPACT_ATOMS: atom_id res chain seq x y z
N MET A 1 5.59 17.10 -12.47
CA MET A 1 5.32 15.64 -12.37
C MET A 1 4.65 15.22 -13.64
N GLU A 2 5.50 14.82 -14.58
CA GLU A 2 5.21 14.60 -15.99
C GLU A 2 4.36 13.36 -16.20
N SER A 3 3.62 13.40 -17.30
CA SER A 3 2.81 12.33 -17.89
C SER A 3 3.30 10.92 -17.54
N LEU A 4 2.46 10.15 -16.84
CA LEU A 4 2.59 8.69 -16.74
C LEU A 4 2.73 8.12 -18.16
N LYS A 5 3.96 7.74 -18.55
CA LYS A 5 4.26 7.04 -19.83
C LYS A 5 3.80 5.58 -19.82
N LEU A 6 3.15 5.13 -18.75
CA LEU A 6 2.59 3.80 -18.60
C LEU A 6 1.18 3.76 -19.22
N SER A 7 0.90 2.72 -19.99
CA SER A 7 -0.44 2.36 -20.44
C SER A 7 -1.33 2.01 -19.25
N LYS A 8 -2.65 2.08 -19.45
CA LYS A 8 -3.62 1.78 -18.38
C LYS A 8 -3.47 0.37 -17.82
N SER A 9 -3.14 -0.61 -18.66
CA SER A 9 -2.89 -1.99 -18.23
C SER A 9 -1.63 -2.11 -17.38
N GLU A 10 -0.52 -1.45 -17.78
CA GLU A 10 0.72 -1.45 -17.01
C GLU A 10 0.52 -0.80 -15.64
N VAL A 11 -0.20 0.33 -15.58
CA VAL A 11 -0.52 0.99 -14.31
C VAL A 11 -1.35 0.08 -13.41
N LYS A 12 -2.34 -0.62 -13.97
CA LYS A 12 -3.19 -1.55 -13.23
C LYS A 12 -2.38 -2.69 -12.61
N GLU A 13 -1.39 -3.18 -13.34
CA GLU A 13 -0.51 -4.27 -12.89
C GLU A 13 0.47 -3.81 -11.81
N CYS A 14 1.05 -2.60 -11.95
CA CYS A 14 1.91 -2.02 -10.91
C CYS A 14 1.15 -1.73 -9.59
N LEU A 15 -0.16 -1.50 -9.66
CA LEU A 15 -1.05 -1.20 -8.52
C LEU A 15 -1.81 -2.44 -8.01
N ARG A 16 -1.25 -3.63 -8.19
CA ARG A 16 -1.76 -4.90 -7.67
C ARG A 16 -0.70 -5.61 -6.85
N ILE A 17 -1.01 -5.97 -5.61
CA ILE A 17 -0.10 -6.70 -4.71
C ILE A 17 -0.82 -7.90 -4.10
N SER A 18 -0.12 -9.02 -3.95
CA SER A 18 -0.68 -10.16 -3.20
C SER A 18 -0.75 -9.84 -1.70
N LYS A 19 -1.64 -10.52 -0.97
CA LYS A 19 -1.74 -10.33 0.49
C LYS A 19 -0.45 -10.67 1.21
N SER A 20 0.24 -11.74 0.81
CA SER A 20 1.53 -12.15 1.40
C SER A 20 2.60 -11.09 1.16
N GLU A 21 2.71 -10.62 -0.07
CA GLU A 21 3.71 -9.60 -0.43
C GLU A 21 3.44 -8.27 0.28
N PHE A 22 2.17 -7.89 0.46
CA PHE A 22 1.83 -6.73 1.27
C PHE A 22 2.36 -6.88 2.69
N ILE A 23 2.07 -8.00 3.37
CA ILE A 23 2.54 -8.26 4.74
C ILE A 23 4.07 -8.22 4.85
N GLU A 24 4.80 -8.68 3.83
CA GLU A 24 6.27 -8.64 3.80
C GLU A 24 6.83 -7.22 3.63
N GLN A 25 6.11 -6.32 2.97
CA GLN A 25 6.56 -4.95 2.65
C GLN A 25 6.09 -3.90 3.67
N ILE A 26 5.24 -4.27 4.63
CA ILE A 26 4.73 -3.36 5.65
C ILE A 26 5.83 -2.98 6.63
N ASN A 27 5.95 -1.68 6.89
CA ASN A 27 6.86 -1.13 7.88
C ASN A 27 6.14 -0.93 9.23
N LEU A 28 5.87 -2.04 9.93
CA LEU A 28 5.27 -2.03 11.28
C LEU A 28 6.06 -2.93 12.24
N ASP A 29 6.47 -2.37 13.38
CA ASP A 29 7.21 -3.12 14.40
C ASP A 29 6.29 -3.85 15.41
N CYS A 30 5.02 -3.47 15.47
CA CYS A 30 4.08 -3.99 16.46
C CYS A 30 3.39 -5.28 15.99
N SER A 31 3.62 -6.39 16.69
CA SER A 31 2.98 -7.68 16.37
C SER A 31 1.46 -7.65 16.52
N GLY A 32 0.94 -6.85 17.46
CA GLY A 32 -0.51 -6.61 17.62
C GLY A 32 -1.10 -5.86 16.42
N CYS A 33 -0.44 -4.79 15.96
CA CYS A 33 -0.88 -4.06 14.77
C CYS A 33 -0.83 -4.95 13.52
N ILE A 34 0.23 -5.76 13.37
CA ILE A 34 0.34 -6.70 12.25
C ILE A 34 -0.82 -7.70 12.28
N SER A 35 -1.15 -8.26 13.45
CA SER A 35 -2.28 -9.20 13.57
C SER A 35 -3.60 -8.53 13.22
N ALA A 36 -3.90 -7.38 13.82
CA ALA A 36 -5.13 -6.64 13.55
C ALA A 36 -5.25 -6.20 12.08
N LEU A 37 -4.11 -5.88 11.44
CA LEU A 37 -4.05 -5.56 10.02
C LEU A 37 -4.32 -6.79 9.14
N LYS A 38 -3.82 -7.97 9.51
CA LYS A 38 -4.16 -9.24 8.83
C LYS A 38 -5.65 -9.54 8.95
N ASP A 39 -6.23 -9.34 10.13
CA ASP A 39 -7.66 -9.50 10.36
C ASP A 39 -8.45 -8.51 9.48
N TYR A 40 -8.04 -7.24 9.46
CA TYR A 40 -8.63 -6.21 8.60
C TYR A 40 -8.65 -6.61 7.12
N ILE A 41 -7.54 -7.15 6.58
CA ILE A 41 -7.43 -7.62 5.20
C ILE A 41 -8.26 -8.88 4.92
N THR A 42 -8.53 -9.67 5.96
CA THR A 42 -9.30 -10.92 5.84
C THR A 42 -10.80 -10.63 5.83
N PHE A 43 -11.25 -9.71 6.69
CA PHE A 43 -12.68 -9.40 6.84
C PHE A 43 -13.19 -8.35 5.84
N ASN A 44 -12.34 -7.44 5.36
CA ASN A 44 -12.77 -6.44 4.39
C ASN A 44 -12.58 -6.93 2.96
N ARG A 45 -13.65 -6.85 2.16
CA ARG A 45 -13.65 -7.25 0.74
C ARG A 45 -13.44 -6.09 -0.21
N LYS A 46 -13.98 -4.91 0.12
CA LYS A 46 -13.90 -3.74 -0.74
C LYS A 46 -14.04 -2.47 0.09
N ASP A 47 -13.31 -1.45 -0.31
CA ASP A 47 -13.34 -0.12 0.29
C ASP A 47 -13.44 0.94 -0.82
N LYS A 48 -13.59 2.22 -0.44
CA LYS A 48 -13.70 3.37 -1.34
C LYS A 48 -12.52 3.46 -2.31
N TYR A 49 -11.31 3.18 -1.84
CA TYR A 49 -10.08 3.32 -2.64
C TYR A 49 -9.52 1.99 -3.15
N ILE A 50 -9.69 0.93 -2.38
CA ILE A 50 -8.94 -0.33 -2.52
C ILE A 50 -9.92 -1.51 -2.55
N ASN A 51 -9.65 -2.46 -3.43
CA ASN A 51 -10.30 -3.76 -3.47
C ASN A 51 -9.39 -4.81 -2.81
N ILE A 52 -9.95 -5.65 -1.94
CA ILE A 52 -9.19 -6.63 -1.14
C ILE A 52 -9.81 -8.02 -1.38
N ASN A 53 -9.43 -8.66 -2.49
CA ASN A 53 -9.91 -9.99 -2.88
C ASN A 53 -8.81 -11.04 -2.61
N SER A 54 -8.36 -11.78 -3.62
CA SER A 54 -7.11 -12.56 -3.57
C SER A 54 -5.88 -11.65 -3.55
N GLU A 55 -5.99 -10.51 -4.22
CA GLU A 55 -5.00 -9.45 -4.31
C GLU A 55 -5.58 -8.14 -3.77
N ILE A 56 -4.69 -7.25 -3.35
CA ILE A 56 -4.98 -5.89 -2.95
C ILE A 56 -4.70 -5.00 -4.17
N SER A 57 -5.72 -4.30 -4.66
CA SER A 57 -5.58 -3.44 -5.83
C SER A 57 -6.35 -2.14 -5.66
N LEU A 58 -5.90 -1.09 -6.35
CA LEU A 58 -6.67 0.15 -6.44
C LEU A 58 -7.96 -0.08 -7.25
N ASN A 59 -9.08 0.54 -6.88
CA ASN A 59 -10.34 0.39 -7.61
C ASN A 59 -10.22 0.88 -9.07
N ASP A 60 -10.78 0.13 -10.01
CA ASP A 60 -10.64 0.39 -11.46
C ASP A 60 -11.12 1.79 -11.89
N ASP A 61 -12.17 2.28 -11.24
CA ASP A 61 -12.74 3.62 -11.50
C ASP A 61 -11.74 4.75 -11.22
N LEU A 62 -10.86 4.53 -10.25
CA LEU A 62 -9.87 5.51 -9.80
C LEU A 62 -8.62 5.52 -10.68
N ILE A 63 -8.25 4.38 -11.25
CA ILE A 63 -7.10 4.23 -12.17
C ILE A 63 -7.35 5.02 -13.47
N ASN A 64 -8.59 5.12 -13.93
CA ASN A 64 -8.93 5.79 -15.19
C ASN A 64 -8.87 7.32 -15.15
N SER A 65 -8.72 7.93 -13.97
CA SER A 65 -9.09 9.34 -13.75
C SER A 65 -7.98 10.38 -13.94
N GLN A 66 -6.77 10.02 -14.38
CA GLN A 66 -5.57 10.89 -14.36
C GLN A 66 -5.24 11.47 -12.95
N LYS A 67 -5.91 11.02 -11.88
CA LYS A 67 -5.76 11.51 -10.50
C LYS A 67 -5.01 10.53 -9.60
N ILE A 68 -4.34 9.52 -10.15
CA ILE A 68 -3.65 8.45 -9.39
C ILE A 68 -2.67 9.05 -8.38
N SER A 69 -1.82 9.99 -8.80
CA SER A 69 -0.88 10.68 -7.90
C SER A 69 -1.59 11.39 -6.74
N LYS A 70 -2.75 12.03 -6.98
CA LYS A 70 -3.55 12.66 -5.91
C LYS A 70 -4.15 11.64 -4.95
N ILE A 71 -4.55 10.47 -5.46
CA ILE A 71 -5.11 9.40 -4.65
C ILE A 71 -4.02 8.76 -3.79
N LEU A 72 -2.85 8.48 -4.36
CA LEU A 72 -1.70 7.95 -3.62
C LEU A 72 -1.25 8.93 -2.54
N ALA A 73 -1.12 10.23 -2.88
CA ALA A 73 -0.81 11.26 -1.89
C ALA A 73 -1.87 11.32 -0.78
N LYS A 74 -3.16 11.16 -1.13
CA LYS A 74 -4.24 11.07 -0.12
C LYS A 74 -4.10 9.82 0.76
N LEU A 75 -3.79 8.66 0.18
CA LEU A 75 -3.56 7.43 0.93
C LEU A 75 -2.39 7.58 1.90
N GLN A 76 -1.32 8.24 1.49
CA GLN A 76 -0.16 8.54 2.34
C GLN A 76 -0.48 9.54 3.46
N SER A 77 -1.34 10.54 3.18
CA SER A 77 -1.73 11.54 4.19
C SER A 77 -2.48 10.95 5.39
N TYR A 78 -3.04 9.74 5.27
CA TYR A 78 -3.62 9.04 6.42
C TYR A 78 -2.59 8.71 7.52
N GLY A 79 -1.28 8.80 7.25
CA GLY A 79 -0.26 8.73 8.28
C GLY A 79 -0.34 9.86 9.32
N GLU A 80 -0.69 11.08 8.89
CA GLU A 80 -0.90 12.22 9.80
C GLU A 80 -2.15 11.98 10.69
N GLN A 81 -3.21 11.42 10.11
CA GLN A 81 -4.42 11.04 10.84
C GLN A 81 -4.13 9.94 11.87
N THR A 82 -3.25 9.00 11.54
CA THR A 82 -2.79 7.95 12.44
C THR A 82 -2.04 8.54 13.65
N GLN A 83 -1.18 9.54 13.44
CA GLN A 83 -0.50 10.26 14.52
C GLN A 83 -1.47 11.06 15.38
N SER A 84 -2.46 11.71 14.75
CA SER A 84 -3.53 12.43 15.47
C SER A 84 -4.32 11.49 16.38
N ILE A 85 -4.73 10.31 15.90
CA ILE A 85 -5.42 9.30 16.71
C ILE A 85 -4.55 8.86 17.89
N ILE A 86 -3.27 8.55 17.66
CA ILE A 86 -2.33 8.21 18.74
C ILE A 86 -2.29 9.34 19.77
N SER A 87 -2.17 10.60 19.36
CA SER A 87 -2.12 11.74 20.28
C SER A 87 -3.42 11.93 21.08
N SER A 88 -4.58 11.64 20.48
CA SER A 88 -5.88 11.74 21.15
C SER A 88 -6.08 10.67 22.23
N ILE A 89 -5.49 9.48 22.03
CA ILE A 89 -5.56 8.38 22.99
C ILE A 89 -4.46 8.50 24.05
N PHE A 90 -3.30 9.05 23.69
CA PHE A 90 -2.11 9.11 24.53
C PHE A 90 -1.63 10.55 24.72
N LYS A 91 -2.01 11.17 25.86
CA LYS A 91 -1.60 12.55 26.25
C LYS A 91 -0.08 12.75 26.45
N LYS A 92 0.71 11.67 26.55
CA LYS A 92 2.18 11.75 26.67
C LYS A 92 2.82 10.79 25.67
N SER A 93 3.58 11.34 24.74
CA SER A 93 4.55 10.63 23.90
C SER A 93 5.68 10.07 24.78
N ALA A 94 5.40 9.05 25.58
CA ALA A 94 6.46 8.28 26.21
C ALA A 94 7.15 7.42 25.14
N PRO A 95 8.50 7.29 25.18
CA PRO A 95 9.25 6.70 24.09
C PRO A 95 8.78 5.28 23.78
N LEU A 96 8.86 4.94 22.50
CA LEU A 96 8.87 3.56 22.00
C LEU A 96 9.92 2.77 22.79
N ASN A 97 9.53 2.18 23.92
CA ASN A 97 10.34 1.17 24.57
C ASN A 97 10.52 0.03 23.57
N ASN A 98 11.75 -0.50 23.49
CA ASN A 98 12.25 -1.60 22.64
C ASN A 98 11.45 -2.92 22.69
N LYS A 99 10.13 -2.87 22.61
CA LYS A 99 9.21 -4.00 22.67
C LYS A 99 8.37 -3.97 21.39
N LYS A 100 8.19 -5.14 20.77
CA LYS A 100 7.39 -5.39 19.55
C LYS A 100 5.88 -5.06 19.69
N ARG A 101 5.48 -4.18 20.61
CA ARG A 101 4.09 -3.82 20.90
C ARG A 101 3.96 -2.31 21.10
N CYS A 102 3.08 -1.67 20.34
CA CYS A 102 2.75 -0.25 20.48
C CYS A 102 1.88 0.00 21.72
N GLN A 103 1.63 1.26 22.06
CA GLN A 103 0.85 1.62 23.25
C GLN A 103 -0.60 1.10 23.20
N LEU A 104 -1.22 1.00 22.02
CA LEU A 104 -2.54 0.37 21.82
C LEU A 104 -2.55 -1.13 22.12
N HIS A 105 -1.41 -1.81 21.96
CA HIS A 105 -1.25 -3.25 22.16
C HIS A 105 -0.34 -3.57 23.36
N SER A 106 -0.03 -2.58 24.18
CA SER A 106 0.78 -2.71 25.39
C SER A 106 -0.12 -3.16 26.54
N LEU A 107 0.37 -4.11 27.33
CA LEU A 107 -0.32 -4.59 28.54
C LEU A 107 -0.25 -3.59 29.71
N LYS A 108 0.48 -2.47 29.57
CA LYS A 108 0.55 -1.43 30.61
C LYS A 108 -0.75 -0.63 30.66
N GLN A 109 -1.14 -0.19 31.87
CA GLN A 109 -2.26 0.71 32.09
C GLN A 109 -2.16 1.93 31.16
N ILE A 110 -3.11 2.01 30.24
CA ILE A 110 -3.29 3.11 29.29
C ILE A 110 -3.73 4.33 30.10
N PRO A 111 -3.24 5.55 29.82
CA PRO A 111 -3.69 6.76 30.51
C PRO A 111 -5.23 6.88 30.49
N GLU A 112 -5.80 7.38 31.59
CA GLU A 112 -7.24 7.64 31.67
C GLU A 112 -7.63 8.62 30.55
N ILE A 113 -8.52 8.17 29.67
CA ILE A 113 -9.12 9.00 28.63
C ILE A 113 -10.13 9.90 29.33
N ASN A 114 -10.07 11.22 29.10
CA ASN A 114 -11.12 12.11 29.57
C ASN A 114 -12.33 11.95 28.66
N ILE A 115 -13.17 10.96 28.95
CA ILE A 115 -14.26 10.57 28.06
C ILE A 115 -15.29 11.68 27.84
N GLN A 116 -15.43 12.62 28.79
CA GLN A 116 -16.32 13.78 28.66
C GLN A 116 -16.01 14.64 27.44
N GLU A 117 -14.72 14.84 27.13
CA GLU A 117 -14.29 15.61 25.94
C GLU A 117 -14.72 14.95 24.62
N HIS A 118 -15.11 13.68 24.66
CA HIS A 118 -15.44 12.87 23.49
C HIS A 118 -16.91 12.45 23.42
N VAL A 119 -17.75 12.76 24.42
CA VAL A 119 -19.17 12.34 24.45
C VAL A 119 -19.91 12.77 23.18
N HIS A 120 -19.74 14.01 22.76
CA HIS A 120 -20.42 14.54 21.57
C HIS A 120 -19.97 13.82 20.30
N TYR A 121 -18.65 13.55 20.18
CA TYR A 121 -18.11 12.78 19.07
C TYR A 121 -18.64 11.35 19.06
N ILE A 122 -18.74 10.69 20.22
CA ILE A 122 -19.28 9.33 20.32
C ILE A 122 -20.74 9.29 19.84
N CYS A 123 -21.57 10.21 20.33
CA CYS A 123 -23.00 10.24 20.00
C CYS A 123 -23.27 10.52 18.52
N ASN A 124 -22.43 11.33 17.87
CA ASN A 124 -22.66 11.76 16.48
C ASN A 124 -21.96 10.88 15.44
N GLU A 125 -20.78 10.32 15.76
CA GLU A 125 -19.90 9.70 14.75
C GLU A 125 -19.66 8.21 14.97
N ILE A 126 -19.90 7.69 16.19
CA ILE A 126 -19.62 6.28 16.53
C ILE A 126 -20.90 5.47 16.65
N VAL A 127 -21.89 6.02 17.33
CA VAL A 127 -23.16 5.37 17.63
C VAL A 127 -24.13 5.56 16.47
N GLU A 128 -24.94 4.54 16.17
CA GLU A 128 -25.97 4.64 15.13
C GLU A 128 -27.19 5.44 15.60
N GLU A 129 -27.91 6.07 14.67
CA GLU A 129 -29.14 6.79 14.99
C GLU A 129 -30.16 5.85 15.68
N ASN A 130 -30.65 6.26 16.85
CA ASN A 130 -31.60 5.52 17.72
C ASN A 130 -31.03 4.32 18.48
N GLU A 131 -29.71 4.09 18.43
CA GLU A 131 -29.07 3.13 19.33
C GLU A 131 -29.13 3.65 20.78
N ASN A 132 -29.19 2.74 21.76
CA ASN A 132 -29.17 3.08 23.18
C ASN A 132 -28.04 2.33 23.88
N CYS A 133 -27.49 2.93 24.93
CA CYS A 133 -26.59 2.23 25.83
C CYS A 133 -27.40 1.28 26.72
N ILE A 134 -27.08 -0.01 26.63
CA ILE A 134 -27.75 -1.07 27.40
C ILE A 134 -26.84 -1.54 28.53
N ILE A 135 -27.37 -1.57 29.75
CA ILE A 135 -26.73 -2.15 30.92
C ILE A 135 -27.61 -3.30 31.41
N GLN A 136 -27.07 -4.51 31.45
CA GLN A 136 -27.82 -5.66 31.97
C GLN A 136 -28.02 -5.50 33.48
N GLU A 137 -29.17 -5.89 34.02
CA GLU A 137 -29.42 -5.78 35.47
C GLU A 137 -28.37 -6.54 36.29
N LYS A 138 -27.97 -7.73 35.85
CA LYS A 138 -26.95 -8.52 36.56
C LYS A 138 -25.59 -7.81 36.58
N GLU A 139 -25.23 -7.14 35.48
CA GLU A 139 -24.03 -6.29 35.39
C GLU A 139 -24.18 -5.14 36.38
N PHE A 140 -25.30 -4.42 36.33
CA PHE A 140 -25.57 -3.30 37.22
C PHE A 140 -25.52 -3.70 38.70
N ASP A 141 -26.21 -4.77 39.10
CA ASP A 141 -26.23 -5.27 40.48
C ASP A 141 -24.83 -5.62 40.97
N TYR A 142 -24.03 -6.30 40.15
CA TYR A 142 -22.63 -6.62 40.49
C TYR A 142 -21.82 -5.35 40.76
N HIS A 143 -21.91 -4.36 39.86
CA HIS A 143 -21.20 -3.09 40.00
C HIS A 143 -21.70 -2.25 41.17
N LEU A 144 -23.02 -2.24 41.42
CA LEU A 144 -23.62 -1.55 42.56
C LEU A 144 -23.14 -2.16 43.88
N GLN A 145 -23.12 -3.49 44.03
CA GLN A 145 -22.62 -4.13 45.25
C GLN A 145 -21.13 -3.84 45.47
N ASN A 146 -20.32 -3.84 44.41
CA ASN A 146 -18.91 -3.49 44.51
C ASN A 146 -18.68 -2.02 44.86
N TYR A 147 -19.48 -1.12 44.28
CA TYR A 147 -19.48 0.30 44.60
C TYR A 147 -19.80 0.53 46.08
N LEU A 148 -20.90 -0.07 46.57
CA LEU A 148 -21.34 0.03 47.97
C LEU A 148 -20.30 -0.51 48.96
N LYS A 149 -19.59 -1.58 48.60
CA LYS A 149 -18.48 -2.14 49.39
C LYS A 149 -17.28 -1.20 49.42
N THR A 150 -16.87 -0.70 48.25
CA THR A 150 -15.69 0.16 48.09
C THR A 150 -15.86 1.49 48.84
N LYS A 151 -17.07 2.07 48.79
CA LYS A 151 -17.43 3.31 49.49
C LYS A 151 -17.72 3.14 50.99
N LYS A 152 -17.79 1.91 51.49
CA LYS A 152 -18.03 1.59 52.91
C LYS A 152 -19.33 2.19 53.48
N PHE A 153 -20.42 2.16 52.71
CA PHE A 153 -21.74 2.58 53.23
C PHE A 153 -22.18 1.76 54.45
N CYS A 154 -22.86 2.41 55.40
CA CYS A 154 -23.49 1.71 56.52
C CYS A 154 -24.67 0.83 56.04
N PRO A 155 -25.13 -0.16 56.83
CA PRO A 155 -26.21 -1.06 56.43
C PRO A 155 -27.49 -0.34 56.01
N SER A 156 -27.92 0.66 56.78
CA SER A 156 -29.13 1.44 56.47
C SER A 156 -29.03 2.19 55.14
N CYS A 157 -27.90 2.83 54.83
CA CYS A 157 -27.71 3.48 53.53
C CYS A 157 -27.69 2.48 52.37
N LYS A 158 -27.14 1.28 52.56
CA LYS A 158 -27.18 0.22 51.54
C LYS A 158 -28.61 -0.23 51.24
N GLU A 159 -29.42 -0.41 52.28
CA GLU A 159 -30.83 -0.75 52.13
C GLU A 159 -31.61 0.35 51.40
N ASN A 160 -31.35 1.62 51.73
CA ASN A 160 -31.96 2.76 51.06
C ASN A 160 -31.62 2.81 49.56
N ILE A 161 -30.34 2.61 49.19
CA ILE A 161 -29.90 2.59 47.79
C ILE A 161 -30.51 1.40 47.03
N GLN A 162 -30.60 0.23 47.66
CA GLN A 162 -31.27 -0.93 47.06
C GLN A 162 -32.78 -0.70 46.90
N ALA A 163 -33.42 -0.04 47.86
CA ALA A 163 -34.82 0.35 47.77
C ALA A 163 -35.04 1.38 46.64
N ALA A 164 -34.13 2.34 46.48
CA ALA A 164 -34.15 3.30 45.38
C ALA A 164 -34.02 2.58 44.02
N PHE A 165 -33.15 1.57 43.90
CA PHE A 165 -33.07 0.78 42.67
C PHE A 165 -34.35 0.00 42.38
N LYS A 166 -34.96 -0.64 43.40
CA LYS A 166 -36.26 -1.31 43.25
C LYS A 166 -37.35 -0.33 42.81
N HIS A 167 -37.37 0.87 43.40
CA HIS A 167 -38.31 1.92 43.02
C HIS A 167 -38.08 2.41 41.58
N PHE A 168 -36.82 2.59 41.17
CA PHE A 168 -36.45 2.95 39.81
C PHE A 168 -36.99 1.93 38.80
N LYS A 169 -36.88 0.62 39.09
CA LYS A 169 -37.44 -0.43 38.21
C LYS A 169 -38.94 -0.28 38.01
N LEU A 170 -39.68 0.14 39.02
CA LEU A 170 -41.13 0.33 38.91
C LEU A 170 -41.52 1.53 38.04
N GLN A 171 -40.55 2.37 37.66
CA GLN A 171 -40.75 3.59 36.86
C GLN A 171 -41.91 4.48 37.33
N ILE A 172 -42.13 4.52 38.65
CA ILE A 172 -43.25 5.27 39.23
C ILE A 172 -43.00 6.75 38.95
N PRO A 173 -43.89 7.45 38.20
CA PRO A 173 -43.74 8.86 37.90
C PRO A 173 -43.69 9.64 39.22
N GLN A 174 -42.56 10.30 39.50
CA GLN A 174 -42.45 11.16 40.65
C GLN A 174 -43.02 12.55 40.29
N PRO A 175 -43.90 13.14 41.12
CA PRO A 175 -44.67 14.34 40.80
C PRO A 175 -43.81 15.57 40.44
N ASP A 176 -42.54 15.60 40.87
CA ASP A 176 -41.59 16.70 40.62
C ASP A 176 -40.42 16.32 39.67
N CYS A 177 -40.49 15.17 39.00
CA CYS A 177 -39.34 14.52 38.33
C CYS A 177 -39.07 14.97 36.88
N ALA A 178 -39.93 15.80 36.27
CA ALA A 178 -39.85 16.13 34.84
C ALA A 178 -38.49 16.68 34.36
N CYS A 179 -37.69 17.24 35.28
CA CYS A 179 -36.35 17.78 35.00
C CYS A 179 -35.19 16.94 35.56
N SER A 180 -35.46 15.78 36.18
CA SER A 180 -34.41 14.97 36.81
C SER A 180 -33.82 13.94 35.83
N ILE A 181 -32.51 13.71 35.93
CA ILE A 181 -31.74 12.80 35.05
C ILE A 181 -32.36 11.40 35.01
N ILE A 182 -32.85 10.91 36.14
CA ILE A 182 -33.40 9.55 36.28
C ILE A 182 -34.65 9.34 35.41
N CYS A 183 -35.42 10.40 35.15
CA CYS A 183 -36.63 10.35 34.31
C CYS A 183 -36.30 10.08 32.81
N PHE A 184 -35.06 10.29 32.37
CA PHE A 184 -34.61 9.97 31.01
C PHE A 184 -34.05 8.56 30.84
N ILE A 185 -33.90 7.81 31.94
CA ILE A 185 -33.36 6.46 31.95
C ILE A 185 -34.53 5.49 32.05
N LYS A 186 -34.55 4.47 31.18
CA LYS A 186 -35.61 3.46 31.16
C LYS A 186 -35.13 2.13 31.70
N TYR A 187 -36.06 1.31 32.18
CA TYR A 187 -35.84 -0.06 32.58
C TYR A 187 -36.79 -0.97 31.80
N ASP A 188 -36.24 -1.95 31.10
CA ASP A 188 -36.99 -2.96 30.36
C ASP A 188 -37.14 -4.21 31.24
N HIS A 189 -38.36 -4.47 31.69
CA HIS A 189 -38.72 -5.62 32.51
C HIS A 189 -38.67 -6.96 31.78
N LEU A 190 -38.82 -6.97 30.45
CA LEU A 190 -38.81 -8.21 29.68
C LEU A 190 -37.38 -8.72 29.53
N LYS A 191 -36.44 -7.81 29.32
CA LYS A 191 -35.02 -8.13 29.14
C LYS A 191 -34.19 -8.02 30.42
N ASN A 192 -34.74 -7.39 31.46
CA ASN A 192 -34.02 -7.04 32.69
C ASN A 192 -32.80 -6.14 32.38
N GLU A 193 -33.06 -5.03 31.68
CA GLU A 193 -32.04 -4.13 31.14
C GLU A 193 -32.35 -2.67 31.49
N ILE A 194 -31.30 -1.90 31.80
CA ILE A 194 -31.36 -0.45 31.91
C ILE A 194 -30.99 0.14 30.54
N ILE A 195 -31.86 0.98 30.01
CA ILE A 195 -31.76 1.60 28.69
C ILE A 195 -31.49 3.09 28.87
N ILE A 196 -30.35 3.54 28.36
CA ILE A 196 -29.90 4.94 28.44
C ILE A 196 -29.72 5.45 27.01
N PRO A 197 -30.47 6.48 26.58
CA PRO A 197 -30.26 7.09 25.28
C PRO A 197 -28.84 7.64 25.12
N TYR A 198 -28.27 7.49 23.91
CA TYR A 198 -27.02 8.17 23.55
C TYR A 198 -27.28 9.66 23.27
N ASP A 199 -27.69 10.38 24.31
CA ASP A 199 -27.86 11.83 24.29
C ASP A 199 -26.67 12.50 24.99
N ALA A 200 -26.02 13.44 24.29
CA ALA A 200 -24.81 14.07 24.79
C ALA A 200 -25.02 14.87 26.09
N ILE A 201 -26.22 15.44 26.30
CA ILE A 201 -26.53 16.22 27.50
C ILE A 201 -26.72 15.26 28.69
N LEU A 202 -27.55 14.22 28.50
CA LEU A 202 -27.80 13.18 29.50
C LEU A 202 -26.51 12.48 29.94
N LEU A 203 -25.70 12.03 28.97
CA LEU A 203 -24.45 11.33 29.25
C LEU A 203 -23.45 12.22 29.99
N ASN A 204 -23.30 13.49 29.59
CA ASN A 204 -22.45 14.42 30.32
C ASN A 204 -22.94 14.68 31.75
N ALA A 205 -24.26 14.79 31.96
CA ALA A 205 -24.83 14.93 33.29
C ALA A 205 -24.52 13.72 34.19
N LEU A 206 -24.62 12.50 33.66
CA LEU A 206 -24.25 11.26 34.36
C LEU A 206 -22.74 11.19 34.65
N LEU A 207 -21.89 11.57 33.69
CA LEU A 207 -20.45 11.60 33.88
C LEU A 207 -20.01 12.63 34.92
N ASN A 208 -20.66 13.80 34.96
CA ASN A 208 -20.41 14.83 35.97
C ASN A 208 -20.75 14.31 37.37
N LYS A 209 -21.89 13.62 37.54
CA LYS A 209 -22.23 12.95 38.81
C LYS A 209 -21.17 11.92 39.20
N ALA A 210 -20.69 11.11 38.26
CA ALA A 210 -19.66 10.11 38.53
C ALA A 210 -18.28 10.69 38.92
N GLN A 211 -17.96 11.90 38.46
CA GLN A 211 -16.72 12.61 38.81
C GLN A 211 -16.77 13.28 40.17
N ILE A 212 -17.91 13.90 40.52
CA ILE A 212 -18.12 14.55 41.80
C ILE A 212 -18.38 13.44 42.83
N GLN A 213 -17.32 12.88 43.39
CA GLN A 213 -17.42 11.98 44.53
C GLN A 213 -17.26 12.79 45.82
N PRO A 214 -18.36 13.23 46.46
CA PRO A 214 -18.23 13.78 47.80
C PRO A 214 -17.65 12.70 48.72
N PHE A 215 -16.64 13.07 49.48
CA PHE A 215 -16.14 12.22 50.56
C PHE A 215 -17.20 12.21 51.67
N TYR A 216 -17.71 11.02 51.99
CA TYR A 216 -18.60 10.76 53.14
C TYR A 216 -19.98 11.43 53.10
N GLN A 217 -20.84 11.06 52.15
CA GLN A 217 -22.28 11.30 52.27
C GLN A 217 -23.00 10.01 52.65
N HIS A 218 -23.86 10.10 53.67
CA HIS A 218 -24.81 9.06 54.00
C HIS A 218 -26.02 9.19 53.06
N ALA A 219 -26.42 8.09 52.42
CA ALA A 219 -27.68 8.02 51.66
C ALA A 219 -28.88 7.86 52.61
N SER A 220 -29.14 8.89 53.41
CA SER A 220 -30.17 8.88 54.46
C SER A 220 -31.55 9.21 53.91
N THR A 221 -31.63 10.04 52.87
CA THR A 221 -32.88 10.39 52.19
C THR A 221 -33.10 9.55 50.93
N LYS A 222 -34.32 9.60 50.37
CA LYS A 222 -34.63 8.92 49.11
C LYS A 222 -33.87 9.56 47.95
N GLU A 223 -33.70 10.87 48.02
CA GLU A 223 -33.00 11.69 47.04
C GLU A 223 -31.52 11.33 47.04
N ASP A 224 -30.86 11.29 48.21
CA ASP A 224 -29.45 10.88 48.31
C ASP A 224 -29.23 9.45 47.80
N ALA A 225 -30.17 8.54 48.11
CA ALA A 225 -30.12 7.16 47.62
C ALA A 225 -30.27 7.06 46.09
N GLN A 226 -31.09 7.93 45.48
CA GLN A 226 -31.19 8.03 44.02
C GLN A 226 -29.94 8.67 43.41
N GLU A 227 -29.33 9.66 44.07
CA GLU A 227 -28.08 10.26 43.59
C GLU A 227 -26.95 9.22 43.53
N GLU A 228 -26.81 8.40 44.57
CA GLU A 228 -25.83 7.30 44.59
C GLU A 228 -26.10 6.24 43.51
N LEU A 229 -27.37 5.96 43.22
CA LEU A 229 -27.75 5.11 42.09
C LEU A 229 -27.28 5.70 40.75
N LEU A 230 -27.50 7.00 40.53
CA LEU A 230 -27.07 7.71 39.32
C LEU A 230 -25.56 7.80 39.19
N ILE A 231 -24.83 7.95 40.31
CA ILE A 231 -23.36 7.88 40.34
C ILE A 231 -22.90 6.51 39.84
N CYS A 232 -23.51 5.43 40.33
CA CYS A 232 -23.18 4.06 39.91
C CYS A 232 -23.45 3.84 38.42
N VAL A 233 -24.60 4.32 37.92
CA VAL A 233 -24.91 4.33 36.47
C VAL A 233 -23.86 5.12 35.69
N GLY A 234 -23.50 6.32 36.16
CA GLY A 234 -22.50 7.17 35.50
C GLY A 234 -21.11 6.54 35.42
N LEU A 235 -20.70 5.77 36.44
CA LEU A 235 -19.44 5.00 36.41
C LEU A 235 -19.47 3.91 35.33
N LEU A 236 -20.57 3.16 35.22
CA LEU A 236 -20.74 2.15 34.17
C LEU A 236 -20.77 2.76 32.78
N ILE A 237 -21.46 3.89 32.62
CA ILE A 237 -21.48 4.65 31.37
C ILE A 237 -20.08 5.13 31.00
N LYS A 238 -19.29 5.64 31.96
CA LYS A 238 -17.89 6.02 31.74
C LYS A 238 -17.10 4.86 31.16
N ASP A 239 -17.24 3.66 31.71
CA ASP A 239 -16.52 2.47 31.25
C ASP A 239 -16.97 2.03 29.85
N LYS A 240 -18.29 1.97 29.60
CA LYS A 240 -18.84 1.61 28.28
C LYS A 240 -18.45 2.61 27.19
N LEU A 241 -18.57 3.91 27.45
CA LEU A 241 -18.15 4.95 26.49
C LEU A 241 -16.64 4.90 26.24
N THR A 242 -15.84 4.69 27.27
CA THR A 242 -14.38 4.54 27.13
C THR A 242 -14.03 3.34 26.27
N TYR A 243 -14.72 2.22 26.46
CA TYR A 243 -14.54 1.02 25.63
C TYR A 243 -14.91 1.30 24.18
N LEU A 244 -16.12 1.82 23.92
CA LEU A 244 -16.61 2.13 22.56
C LEU A 244 -15.68 3.09 21.83
N PHE A 245 -15.26 4.18 22.50
CA PHE A 245 -14.33 5.14 21.93
C PHE A 245 -12.99 4.47 21.58
N ARG A 246 -12.43 3.66 22.47
CA ARG A 246 -11.17 2.94 22.22
C ARG A 246 -11.29 1.93 21.08
N GLU A 247 -12.38 1.18 21.03
CA GLU A 247 -12.64 0.21 19.97
C GLU A 247 -12.73 0.90 18.62
N HIS A 248 -13.51 1.98 18.52
CA HIS A 248 -13.63 2.78 17.31
C HIS A 248 -12.26 3.34 16.87
N GLN A 249 -11.52 3.95 17.80
CA GLN A 249 -10.21 4.50 17.49
C GLN A 249 -9.21 3.43 17.04
N SER A 250 -9.26 2.22 17.62
CA SER A 250 -8.43 1.09 17.19
C SER A 250 -8.76 0.66 15.76
N LYS A 251 -10.05 0.56 15.42
CA LYS A 251 -10.50 0.26 14.04
C LYS A 251 -10.02 1.32 13.04
N GLN A 252 -10.17 2.60 13.36
CA GLN A 252 -9.71 3.71 12.52
C GLN A 252 -8.18 3.71 12.36
N PHE A 253 -7.46 3.48 13.46
CA PHE A 253 -6.00 3.38 13.45
C PHE A 253 -5.51 2.30 12.48
N ILE A 254 -6.08 1.10 12.53
CA ILE A 254 -5.71 0.00 11.62
C ILE A 254 -6.06 0.34 10.17
N LYS A 255 -7.23 0.93 9.92
CA LYS A 255 -7.66 1.37 8.59
C LYS A 255 -6.73 2.43 7.98
N TYR A 256 -6.36 3.45 8.76
CA TYR A 256 -5.48 4.52 8.29
C TYR A 256 -4.04 4.03 8.10
N THR A 257 -3.57 3.17 9.00
CA THR A 257 -2.30 2.47 8.83
C THR A 257 -2.29 1.65 7.54
N PHE A 258 -3.37 0.90 7.24
CA PHE A 258 -3.50 0.15 5.99
C PHE A 258 -3.38 1.06 4.77
N TYR A 259 -4.10 2.18 4.74
CA TYR A 259 -4.05 3.14 3.63
C TYR A 259 -2.66 3.75 3.44
N GLN A 260 -2.01 4.17 4.52
CA GLN A 260 -0.67 4.73 4.47
C GLN A 260 0.31 3.73 3.84
N GLN A 261 0.33 2.49 4.36
CA GLN A 261 1.24 1.45 3.88
C GLN A 261 0.98 1.10 2.41
N ILE A 262 -0.29 0.98 2.00
CA ILE A 262 -0.63 0.76 0.59
C ILE A 262 -0.19 1.94 -0.28
N GLY A 263 -0.44 3.18 0.17
CA GLY A 263 -0.02 4.38 -0.54
C GLY A 263 1.49 4.41 -0.80
N ASP A 264 2.29 4.08 0.21
CA ASP A 264 3.75 4.01 0.12
C ASP A 264 4.23 2.89 -0.82
N ILE A 265 3.65 1.69 -0.69
CA ILE A 265 3.99 0.53 -1.53
C ILE A 265 3.65 0.81 -3.00
N PHE A 266 2.45 1.31 -3.27
CA PHE A 266 2.00 1.61 -4.62
C PHE A 266 2.80 2.75 -5.26
N SER A 267 3.15 3.78 -4.48
CA SER A 267 4.00 4.87 -4.98
C SER A 267 5.38 4.36 -5.38
N LYS A 268 6.04 3.58 -4.51
CA LYS A 268 7.35 2.95 -4.80
C LYS A 268 7.29 2.05 -6.04
N ARG A 269 6.24 1.25 -6.16
CA ARG A 269 6.06 0.36 -7.33
C ARG A 269 5.83 1.12 -8.62
N LEU A 270 5.00 2.16 -8.59
CA LEU A 270 4.75 3.01 -9.76
C LEU A 270 6.04 3.73 -10.20
N GLU A 271 6.83 4.26 -9.25
CA GLU A 271 8.15 4.84 -9.53
C GLU A 271 9.10 3.82 -10.15
N ASN A 272 9.17 2.60 -9.61
CA ASN A 272 10.02 1.54 -10.15
C ASN A 272 9.58 1.12 -11.56
N CYS A 273 8.27 1.00 -11.81
CA CYS A 273 7.73 0.73 -13.14
C CYS A 273 8.10 1.84 -14.15
N ASN A 274 8.00 3.11 -13.75
CA ASN A 274 8.41 4.23 -14.58
C ASN A 274 9.91 4.20 -14.88
N LYS A 275 10.76 3.99 -13.87
CA LYS A 275 12.22 3.89 -14.03
C LYS A 275 12.62 2.74 -14.96
N LEU A 276 11.99 1.57 -14.82
CA LEU A 276 12.23 0.43 -15.71
C LEU A 276 11.87 0.78 -17.15
N LYS A 277 10.72 1.43 -17.37
CA LYS A 277 10.27 1.82 -18.71
C LYS A 277 11.18 2.86 -19.35
N GLU A 278 11.62 3.87 -18.60
CA GLU A 278 12.61 4.86 -19.06
C GLU A 278 13.94 4.20 -19.42
N GLY A 279 14.40 3.25 -18.59
CA GLY A 279 15.60 2.46 -18.89
C GLY A 279 15.48 1.60 -20.15
N TYR A 280 14.31 1.01 -20.40
CA TYR A 280 14.05 0.28 -21.65
C TYR A 280 13.98 1.22 -22.85
N GLN A 281 13.35 2.40 -22.73
CA GLN A 281 13.29 3.40 -23.79
C GLN A 281 14.70 3.87 -24.19
N SER A 282 15.55 4.19 -23.21
CA SER A 282 16.93 4.60 -23.47
C SER A 282 17.73 3.52 -24.21
N LYS A 283 17.62 2.25 -23.81
CA LYS A 283 18.27 1.13 -24.53
C LYS A 283 17.74 0.94 -25.95
N LEU A 284 16.46 1.22 -26.17
CA LEU A 284 15.82 1.09 -27.48
C LEU A 284 16.30 2.20 -28.43
N GLU A 285 16.41 3.43 -27.94
CA GLU A 285 17.00 4.57 -28.67
C GLU A 285 18.48 4.31 -29.04
N GLU A 286 19.28 3.75 -28.12
CA GLU A 286 20.65 3.34 -28.42
C GLU A 286 20.72 2.30 -29.55
N LEU A 287 19.81 1.33 -29.55
CA LEU A 287 19.71 0.31 -30.59
C LEU A 287 19.29 0.90 -31.93
N GLU A 288 18.32 1.81 -31.95
CA GLU A 288 17.88 2.52 -33.15
C GLU A 288 19.01 3.36 -33.76
N GLN A 289 19.76 4.08 -32.94
CA GLN A 289 20.95 4.82 -33.39
C GLN A 289 22.03 3.90 -33.95
N TYR A 290 22.22 2.72 -33.34
CA TYR A 290 23.14 1.73 -33.86
C TYR A 290 22.72 1.22 -35.24
N LEU A 291 21.44 0.88 -35.41
CA LEU A 291 20.89 0.42 -36.70
C LEU A 291 20.98 1.49 -37.78
N MET A 292 20.66 2.76 -37.46
CA MET A 292 20.82 3.89 -38.37
C MET A 292 22.27 4.05 -38.85
N LYS A 293 23.25 3.94 -37.92
CA LYS A 293 24.67 3.98 -38.26
C LYS A 293 25.09 2.79 -39.14
N GLU A 294 24.56 1.60 -38.89
CA GLU A 294 24.82 0.41 -39.69
C GLU A 294 24.27 0.57 -41.13
N ASP A 295 23.07 1.10 -41.27
CA ASP A 295 22.43 1.33 -42.57
C ASP A 295 23.14 2.43 -43.37
N GLU A 296 23.56 3.52 -42.71
CA GLU A 296 24.42 4.53 -43.35
C GLU A 296 25.73 3.94 -43.86
N GLN A 297 26.36 3.04 -43.10
CA GLN A 297 27.59 2.39 -43.51
C GLN A 297 27.37 1.46 -44.69
N LYS A 298 26.27 0.69 -44.70
CA LYS A 298 25.88 -0.15 -45.84
C LYS A 298 25.62 0.68 -47.09
N ASP A 299 24.96 1.83 -46.96
CA ASP A 299 24.68 2.72 -48.09
C ASP A 299 25.95 3.40 -48.61
N LYS A 300 26.85 3.85 -47.73
CA LYS A 300 28.18 4.32 -48.11
C LYS A 300 28.98 3.25 -48.85
N GLN A 301 28.91 1.98 -48.41
CA GLN A 301 29.55 0.86 -49.09
C GLN A 301 28.91 0.55 -50.46
N ARG A 302 27.57 0.59 -50.56
CA ARG A 302 26.84 0.40 -51.83
C ARG A 302 27.21 1.49 -52.85
N LYS A 303 27.21 2.77 -52.44
CA LYS A 303 27.63 3.89 -53.28
C LYS A 303 29.08 3.74 -53.75
N LYS A 304 30.01 3.37 -52.87
CA LYS A 304 31.42 3.09 -53.25
C LYS A 304 31.53 1.94 -54.27
N ARG A 305 30.75 0.87 -54.13
CA ARG A 305 30.73 -0.26 -55.08
C ARG A 305 30.16 0.16 -56.44
N GLN A 306 29.12 0.97 -56.48
CA GLN A 306 28.54 1.51 -57.71
C GLN A 306 29.52 2.44 -58.44
N LEU A 307 30.21 3.33 -57.72
CA LEU A 307 31.27 4.18 -58.27
C LEU A 307 32.43 3.37 -58.87
N LYS A 308 32.87 2.30 -58.19
CA LYS A 308 33.89 1.38 -58.72
C LYS A 308 33.42 0.66 -59.99
N ARG A 309 32.15 0.28 -60.08
CA ARG A 309 31.57 -0.34 -61.29
C ARG A 309 31.47 0.64 -62.45
N LYS A 310 31.12 1.91 -62.21
CA LYS A 310 31.11 2.96 -63.25
C LYS A 310 32.51 3.22 -63.81
N LYS A 311 33.52 3.41 -62.94
CA LYS A 311 34.92 3.61 -63.37
C LYS A 311 35.49 2.43 -64.19
N ARG A 312 35.09 1.19 -63.89
CA ARG A 312 35.50 0.00 -64.68
C ARG A 312 34.83 -0.05 -66.06
N LYS A 313 33.60 0.44 -66.19
CA LYS A 313 32.93 0.54 -67.50
C LYS A 313 33.54 1.64 -68.36
N GLU A 314 33.89 2.78 -67.75
CA GLU A 314 34.59 3.88 -68.44
C GLU A 314 35.98 3.45 -68.94
N GLN A 315 36.73 2.64 -68.18
CA GLN A 315 38.04 2.10 -68.61
C GLN A 315 37.95 1.02 -69.69
N GLN A 316 36.82 0.32 -69.84
CA GLN A 316 36.61 -0.66 -70.92
C GLN A 316 36.17 0.01 -72.23
N LEU A 317 35.52 1.18 -72.16
CA LEU A 317 35.15 1.98 -73.34
C LEU A 317 36.33 2.80 -73.91
N SER A 318 37.43 2.96 -73.16
CA SER A 318 38.66 3.61 -73.64
C SER A 318 39.72 2.63 -74.16
N SER A 319 39.42 1.33 -74.23
CA SER A 319 40.36 0.27 -74.62
C SER A 319 39.76 -0.59 -75.72
N ASP A 320 39.24 0.04 -76.77
CA ASP A 320 39.03 -0.63 -78.05
C ASP A 320 40.03 -0.06 -79.05
N GLY A 321 41.22 -0.65 -79.05
CA GLY A 321 42.35 -0.16 -79.83
C GLY A 321 43.66 -0.81 -79.42
N SER A 322 43.94 -1.95 -80.05
CA SER A 322 45.30 -2.39 -80.41
C SER A 322 46.17 -3.16 -79.39
N VAL A 323 46.52 -4.37 -79.84
CA VAL A 323 47.77 -5.12 -79.62
C VAL A 323 47.92 -5.96 -78.35
N ARG A 324 47.86 -7.26 -78.65
CA ARG A 324 48.27 -8.44 -77.92
C ARG A 324 49.81 -8.58 -78.04
N THR A 325 50.54 -8.57 -76.92
CA THR A 325 51.80 -9.34 -76.74
C THR A 325 52.33 -9.25 -75.29
N ASN A 326 52.62 -10.42 -74.73
CA ASN A 326 53.62 -10.78 -73.71
C ASN A 326 53.65 -10.04 -72.35
N TYR A 327 53.46 -10.76 -71.25
CA TYR A 327 54.54 -11.49 -70.57
C TYR A 327 53.96 -12.34 -69.42
N LEU A 328 54.39 -13.60 -69.38
CA LEU A 328 54.33 -14.43 -68.18
C LEU A 328 55.31 -13.86 -67.14
N GLN A 329 54.98 -14.10 -65.87
CA GLN A 329 55.90 -14.16 -64.72
C GLN A 329 56.17 -12.84 -63.98
N GLU A 330 55.31 -12.51 -63.02
CA GLU A 330 55.79 -11.98 -61.72
C GLU A 330 54.81 -12.30 -60.59
N SER A 331 54.90 -13.53 -60.10
CA SER A 331 54.54 -13.85 -58.73
C SER A 331 55.53 -13.17 -57.79
N SER A 332 55.16 -12.03 -57.19
CA SER A 332 55.53 -11.62 -55.81
C SER A 332 55.17 -10.15 -55.52
N ARG A 333 54.56 -9.92 -54.35
CA ARG A 333 54.32 -8.62 -53.66
C ARG A 333 53.12 -7.78 -54.13
N LEU A 334 51.93 -8.14 -53.62
CA LEU A 334 50.92 -7.14 -53.25
C LEU A 334 50.77 -7.13 -51.73
N SER A 335 51.55 -6.28 -51.07
CA SER A 335 51.30 -5.81 -49.72
C SER A 335 50.03 -4.94 -49.74
N ILE A 336 48.88 -5.57 -49.48
CA ILE A 336 47.65 -4.84 -49.14
C ILE A 336 47.91 -4.21 -47.78
N SER A 337 48.15 -2.90 -47.76
CA SER A 337 48.15 -2.13 -46.52
C SER A 337 46.80 -2.31 -45.82
N PRO A 338 46.75 -2.65 -44.52
CA PRO A 338 45.49 -2.90 -43.83
C PRO A 338 44.64 -1.64 -43.80
N SER A 339 43.33 -1.80 -43.96
CA SER A 339 42.38 -0.70 -43.79
C SER A 339 42.44 -0.17 -42.36
N ASN A 340 42.15 1.12 -42.14
CA ASN A 340 42.22 1.73 -40.81
C ASN A 340 41.32 1.05 -39.76
N SER A 341 40.29 0.29 -40.18
CA SER A 341 39.46 -0.51 -39.28
C SER A 341 40.18 -1.77 -38.74
N GLU A 342 41.06 -2.40 -39.52
CA GLU A 342 41.83 -3.55 -39.05
C GLU A 342 42.95 -3.12 -38.09
N LYS A 343 43.59 -1.97 -38.34
CA LYS A 343 44.63 -1.41 -37.46
C LYS A 343 44.11 -1.04 -36.07
N ASN A 344 42.84 -0.61 -35.98
CA ASN A 344 42.22 -0.24 -34.70
C ASN A 344 41.78 -1.46 -33.89
N LEU A 345 41.31 -2.53 -34.54
CA LEU A 345 40.99 -3.81 -33.89
C LEU A 345 42.26 -4.50 -33.35
N LEU A 346 43.37 -4.45 -34.07
CA LEU A 346 44.64 -5.04 -33.61
C LEU A 346 45.28 -4.25 -32.45
N LYS A 347 45.08 -2.93 -32.38
CA LYS A 347 45.53 -2.10 -31.24
C LYS A 347 44.74 -2.35 -29.96
N SER A 348 43.44 -2.65 -30.03
CA SER A 348 42.63 -2.92 -28.83
C SER A 348 43.00 -4.23 -28.13
N PHE A 349 43.74 -5.12 -28.79
CA PHE A 349 44.28 -6.35 -28.18
C PHE A 349 45.72 -6.21 -27.66
N GLY A 350 46.32 -5.01 -27.70
CA GLY A 350 47.65 -4.74 -27.11
C GLY A 350 48.85 -5.11 -27.97
N TRP A 351 48.68 -5.37 -29.28
CA TRP A 351 49.77 -5.82 -30.16
C TRP A 351 50.52 -4.60 -30.74
N GLN A 352 51.72 -4.31 -30.21
CA GLN A 352 52.64 -3.33 -30.78
C GLN A 352 53.77 -4.03 -31.54
N GLY A 353 53.70 -4.01 -32.86
CA GLY A 353 54.71 -4.56 -33.76
C GLY A 353 54.06 -5.32 -34.92
N SER A 354 54.66 -5.23 -36.11
CA SER A 354 54.24 -6.02 -37.27
C SER A 354 55.05 -7.32 -37.31
N PRO A 355 54.48 -8.49 -36.98
CA PRO A 355 54.97 -9.75 -37.50
C PRO A 355 54.16 -10.12 -38.73
N SER A 356 54.84 -10.59 -39.77
CA SER A 356 54.22 -11.27 -40.90
C SER A 356 53.42 -12.47 -40.37
N VAL A 357 52.10 -12.30 -40.27
CA VAL A 357 51.19 -13.37 -39.89
C VAL A 357 51.33 -14.51 -40.90
N SER A 358 51.69 -15.70 -40.43
CA SER A 358 51.90 -16.84 -41.31
C SER A 358 50.61 -17.15 -42.11
N PRO A 359 50.72 -17.64 -43.35
CA PRO A 359 49.55 -18.00 -44.16
C PRO A 359 48.60 -19.00 -43.46
N GLN A 360 49.11 -19.82 -42.55
CA GLN A 360 48.32 -20.74 -41.71
C GLN A 360 47.42 -19.99 -40.73
N THR A 361 47.97 -19.04 -39.97
CA THR A 361 47.22 -18.26 -38.97
C THR A 361 46.14 -17.39 -39.62
N ARG A 362 46.36 -16.94 -40.87
CA ARG A 362 45.36 -16.21 -41.65
C ARG A 362 44.19 -17.09 -42.08
N LYS A 363 44.45 -18.35 -42.46
CA LYS A 363 43.39 -19.32 -42.78
C LYS A 363 42.57 -19.68 -41.54
N GLU A 364 43.21 -19.84 -40.39
CA GLU A 364 42.53 -20.09 -39.11
C GLU A 364 41.59 -18.94 -38.72
N LEU A 365 42.05 -17.68 -38.88
CA LEU A 365 41.21 -16.50 -38.65
C LEU A 365 40.01 -16.43 -39.61
N GLU A 366 40.18 -16.80 -40.88
CA GLU A 366 39.07 -16.86 -41.84
C GLU A 366 38.06 -17.97 -41.50
N ILE A 367 38.53 -19.10 -40.96
CA ILE A 367 37.67 -20.19 -40.49
C ILE A 367 36.86 -19.72 -39.27
N LEU A 368 37.52 -19.14 -38.27
CA LEU A 368 36.86 -18.61 -37.07
C LEU A 368 35.84 -17.51 -37.39
N GLN A 369 36.15 -16.61 -38.33
CA GLN A 369 35.19 -15.60 -38.78
C GLN A 369 33.96 -16.22 -39.45
N LYS A 370 34.15 -17.26 -40.27
CA LYS A 370 33.04 -17.98 -40.92
C LYS A 370 32.18 -18.74 -39.89
N GLU A 371 32.79 -19.33 -38.89
CA GLU A 371 32.08 -20.02 -37.80
C GLU A 371 31.25 -19.04 -36.96
N HIS A 372 31.84 -17.91 -36.57
CA HIS A 372 31.15 -16.87 -35.82
C HIS A 372 29.97 -16.26 -36.62
N LEU A 373 30.13 -16.07 -37.93
CA LEU A 373 29.03 -15.64 -38.81
C LEU A 373 27.92 -16.68 -38.93
N LYS A 374 28.25 -17.97 -38.96
CA LYS A 374 27.25 -19.05 -38.93
C LYS A 374 26.50 -19.07 -37.60
N GLU A 375 27.19 -18.89 -36.48
CA GLU A 375 26.58 -18.85 -35.16
C GLU A 375 25.60 -17.68 -35.01
N ILE A 376 25.99 -16.47 -35.45
CA ILE A 376 25.10 -15.30 -35.47
C ILE A 376 23.84 -15.57 -36.31
N ASN A 377 23.99 -16.18 -37.48
CA ASN A 377 22.86 -16.48 -38.35
C ASN A 377 21.93 -17.56 -37.73
N ASN A 378 22.48 -18.57 -37.07
CA ASN A 378 21.70 -19.57 -36.35
C ASN A 378 20.91 -18.94 -35.18
N ARG A 379 21.54 -18.06 -34.42
CA ARG A 379 20.89 -17.33 -33.30
C ARG A 379 19.76 -16.43 -33.79
N ARG A 380 19.96 -15.75 -34.93
CA ARG A 380 18.90 -14.97 -35.61
C ARG A 380 17.75 -15.85 -36.09
N LYS A 381 18.03 -17.08 -36.56
CA LYS A 381 17.00 -18.03 -36.98
C LYS A 381 16.17 -18.53 -35.79
N GLN A 382 16.83 -18.90 -34.69
CA GLN A 382 16.16 -19.29 -33.44
C GLN A 382 15.26 -18.19 -32.88
N LEU A 383 15.74 -16.93 -32.87
CA LEU A 383 14.94 -15.80 -32.42
C LEU A 383 13.68 -15.60 -33.27
N ARG A 384 13.76 -15.82 -34.59
CA ARG A 384 12.60 -15.76 -35.51
C ARG A 384 11.62 -16.91 -35.26
N GLU A 385 12.10 -18.09 -34.90
CA GLU A 385 11.25 -19.23 -34.56
C GLU A 385 10.55 -19.03 -33.21
N GLN A 386 11.26 -18.50 -32.21
CA GLN A 386 10.67 -18.11 -30.92
C GLN A 386 9.60 -17.03 -31.06
N THR A 387 9.84 -15.99 -31.88
CA THR A 387 8.82 -14.95 -32.12
C THR A 387 7.58 -15.51 -32.81
N LYS A 388 7.73 -16.48 -33.73
CA LYS A 388 6.59 -17.16 -34.35
C LYS A 388 5.79 -17.99 -33.35
N GLN A 389 6.46 -18.68 -32.41
CA GLN A 389 5.78 -19.44 -31.34
C GLN A 389 4.99 -18.51 -30.41
N CYS A 390 5.59 -17.41 -29.94
CA CYS A 390 4.88 -16.43 -29.10
C CYS A 390 3.66 -15.80 -29.81
N TRP A 391 3.75 -15.58 -31.13
CA TRP A 391 2.62 -15.07 -31.93
C TRP A 391 1.48 -16.09 -32.07
N CYS A 392 1.80 -17.38 -32.21
CA CYS A 392 0.80 -18.45 -32.28
C CYS A 392 0.09 -18.66 -30.94
N GLU A 393 0.83 -18.62 -29.82
CA GLU A 393 0.27 -18.71 -28.47
C GLU A 393 -0.64 -17.53 -28.16
N TRP A 394 -0.24 -16.31 -28.54
CA TRP A 394 -1.07 -15.12 -28.40
C TRP A 394 -2.37 -15.20 -29.22
N CYS A 395 -2.31 -15.69 -30.46
CA CYS A 395 -3.50 -15.89 -31.30
C CYS A 395 -4.43 -16.98 -30.74
N HIS A 396 -3.89 -18.08 -30.21
CA HIS A 396 -4.69 -19.15 -29.61
C HIS A 396 -5.40 -18.68 -28.34
N HIS A 397 -4.71 -17.90 -27.51
CA HIS A 397 -5.26 -17.39 -26.25
C HIS A 397 -6.36 -16.35 -26.46
N HIS A 398 -6.34 -15.62 -27.57
CA HIS A 398 -7.39 -14.68 -27.95
C HIS A 398 -8.61 -15.37 -28.57
N LYS A 399 -8.43 -16.46 -29.33
CA LYS A 399 -9.53 -17.21 -29.96
C LYS A 399 -10.37 -17.99 -28.94
N GLN A 400 -9.78 -18.46 -27.84
CA GLN A 400 -10.49 -19.11 -26.73
C GLN A 400 -11.26 -18.15 -25.80
N LYS A 401 -11.01 -16.84 -25.87
CA LYS A 401 -11.76 -15.82 -25.11
C LYS A 401 -12.96 -15.24 -25.87
N SER A 402 -13.15 -15.64 -27.12
CA SER A 402 -14.21 -15.17 -28.02
C SER A 402 -15.29 -16.21 -28.34
N GLN A 403 -15.26 -17.37 -27.66
CA GLN A 403 -16.35 -18.34 -27.52
C GLN A 403 -16.72 -18.39 -26.04
#